data_AF-A0A2D5GY60-F1
#
_entry.id   AF-A0A2D5GY60-F1
#
_cell.length_a   1.000
_cell.length_b   1.000
_cell.length_c   1.000
_cell.angle_alpha   90.00
_cell.angle_beta   90.00
_cell.angle_gamma   90.00
#
_symmetry.space_group_name_H-M   'P 1'
#
loop_
_entity.id
_entity.type
_entity.pdbx_description
1 polymer ?
#
loop_
_entity_poly.entity_id
_entity_poly.type
_entity_poly.pdbx_seq_one_letter_code
_entity_poly.pdbx_strand_id
1 'polypeptide(L)'
;MAEKSKKKTSLVKSWKLRGLALLLIGLMGGGMFHFDIVKPKQVTRWVSDIISSTVSPSTPSDWDATEIDLPRSDETIRIATFNIQVFGHSKMQKPEVPQILARIIQQFDVVAVQEIRALDQSFLDEFLKILNAGEQQYGCLVGPRQGRTASKEQYAYFYNTARITVNEKWTYTVIDKYDKLHRPPYVAHFRTLSPS
;
A
#
# COMPACT_ATOMS: atom_id res chain seq x y z
N MET A 1 2.85 -33.86 -45.28
CA MET A 1 1.74 -33.12 -44.66
C MET A 1 1.58 -33.62 -43.22
N ALA A 2 1.53 -32.69 -42.26
CA ALA A 2 1.32 -32.85 -40.82
C ALA A 2 2.48 -33.34 -39.93
N GLU A 3 3.17 -32.37 -39.35
CA GLU A 3 4.09 -32.42 -38.21
C GLU A 3 3.29 -32.52 -36.89
N LYS A 4 3.69 -33.42 -35.97
CA LYS A 4 3.15 -33.49 -34.60
C LYS A 4 4.27 -33.31 -33.58
N SER A 5 4.29 -32.11 -32.98
CA SER A 5 5.17 -31.72 -31.88
C SER A 5 4.76 -32.41 -30.57
N LYS A 6 5.71 -33.06 -29.89
CA LYS A 6 5.59 -33.57 -28.51
C LYS A 6 6.60 -32.83 -27.62
N LYS A 7 6.12 -31.88 -26.81
CA LYS A 7 6.93 -31.17 -25.81
C LYS A 7 6.89 -31.95 -24.49
N LYS A 8 8.02 -32.57 -24.12
CA LYS A 8 8.19 -33.32 -22.86
C LYS A 8 8.78 -32.40 -21.79
N THR A 9 7.95 -32.11 -20.78
CA THR A 9 8.22 -31.78 -19.37
C THR A 9 9.68 -31.47 -18.96
N SER A 10 9.90 -30.23 -18.52
CA SER A 10 10.92 -29.87 -17.53
C SER A 10 10.23 -28.96 -16.49
N LEU A 11 9.57 -29.58 -15.51
CA LEU A 11 8.66 -28.90 -14.56
C LEU A 11 9.14 -28.97 -13.11
N VAL A 12 10.41 -29.29 -12.85
CA VAL A 12 10.90 -29.36 -11.47
C VAL A 12 12.30 -28.79 -11.38
N LYS A 13 12.45 -27.46 -11.54
CA LYS A 13 13.67 -26.78 -11.07
C LYS A 13 13.62 -25.27 -10.81
N SER A 14 12.45 -24.62 -10.82
CA SER A 14 12.39 -23.16 -10.61
C SER A 14 11.36 -22.73 -9.56
N TRP A 15 11.29 -23.45 -8.43
CA TRP A 15 10.41 -23.06 -7.32
C TRP A 15 11.16 -22.36 -6.18
N LYS A 16 12.50 -22.24 -6.26
CA LYS A 16 13.31 -21.56 -5.24
C LYS A 16 13.70 -20.11 -5.56
N LEU A 17 13.36 -19.58 -6.74
CA LEU A 17 13.79 -18.24 -7.16
C LEU A 17 12.70 -17.17 -7.26
N ARG A 18 11.42 -17.51 -7.08
CA ARG A 18 10.32 -16.59 -7.40
C ARG A 18 9.43 -16.16 -6.23
N GLY A 19 9.59 -16.78 -5.05
CA GLY A 19 9.10 -16.21 -3.79
C GLY A 19 9.86 -14.94 -3.36
N LEU A 20 10.94 -14.57 -4.06
CA LEU A 20 11.76 -13.40 -3.75
C LEU A 20 11.17 -12.08 -4.28
N ALA A 21 10.25 -12.11 -5.24
CA ALA A 21 9.80 -10.91 -5.96
C ALA A 21 8.79 -10.04 -5.18
N LEU A 22 8.09 -10.59 -4.18
CA LEU A 22 7.29 -9.82 -3.22
C LEU A 22 8.08 -9.45 -1.95
N LEU A 23 9.37 -9.79 -1.91
CA LEU A 23 10.29 -9.45 -0.82
C LEU A 23 11.30 -8.36 -1.22
N LEU A 24 11.27 -7.87 -2.48
CA LEU A 24 12.30 -6.97 -3.03
C LEU A 24 11.90 -5.49 -3.19
N ILE A 25 10.77 -5.05 -2.62
CA ILE A 25 10.55 -3.61 -2.39
C ILE A 25 11.09 -3.17 -1.00
N GLY A 26 11.51 -4.12 -0.16
CA GLY A 26 12.03 -3.88 1.20
C GLY A 26 13.54 -3.62 1.33
N LEU A 27 14.31 -3.53 0.23
CA LEU A 27 15.78 -3.54 0.29
C LEU A 27 16.50 -2.43 -0.52
N MET A 28 15.91 -1.25 -0.70
CA MET A 28 16.63 -0.11 -1.30
C MET A 28 16.33 1.23 -0.59
N GLY A 29 16.67 1.31 0.70
CA GLY A 29 16.49 2.55 1.44
C GLY A 29 17.16 2.60 2.80
N GLY A 30 18.45 2.26 2.89
CA GLY A 30 19.19 2.44 4.14
C GLY A 30 20.60 1.90 4.06
N GLY A 31 21.52 2.68 3.51
CA GLY A 31 22.95 2.35 3.51
C GLY A 31 23.67 3.11 2.41
N MET A 32 24.63 3.94 2.81
CA MET A 32 25.48 4.75 1.96
C MET A 32 26.37 3.84 1.10
N PHE A 33 25.87 3.40 -0.06
CA PHE A 33 26.65 2.75 -1.12
C PHE A 33 26.14 3.25 -2.47
N HIS A 34 27.09 3.68 -3.30
CA HIS A 34 26.89 4.07 -4.68
C HIS A 34 26.33 2.86 -5.45
N PHE A 35 25.02 2.82 -5.69
CA PHE A 35 24.39 1.82 -6.55
C PHE A 35 23.79 2.50 -7.77
N ASP A 36 24.57 2.43 -8.85
CA ASP A 36 24.22 2.81 -10.21
C ASP A 36 23.31 1.73 -10.84
N ILE A 37 22.17 1.44 -10.19
CA ILE A 37 21.25 0.38 -10.63
C ILE A 37 19.83 0.95 -10.77
N VAL A 38 19.39 0.91 -12.03
CA VAL A 38 18.14 1.37 -12.65
C VAL A 38 18.14 2.83 -13.10
N LYS A 39 18.43 3.01 -14.40
CA LYS A 39 18.27 4.28 -15.12
C LYS A 39 16.81 4.76 -15.00
N PRO A 40 16.55 6.05 -14.72
CA PRO A 40 15.21 6.60 -14.46
C PRO A 40 14.17 6.26 -15.54
N LYS A 41 14.60 6.07 -16.78
CA LYS A 41 13.75 5.71 -17.93
C LYS A 41 13.05 4.34 -17.82
N GLN A 42 13.54 3.41 -17.00
CA GLN A 42 12.92 2.08 -16.84
C GLN A 42 11.77 2.10 -15.82
N VAL A 43 11.91 2.89 -14.74
CA VAL A 43 10.86 3.09 -13.73
C VAL A 43 9.66 3.81 -14.36
N THR A 44 9.92 4.89 -15.11
CA THR A 44 8.85 5.63 -15.80
C THR A 44 8.08 4.77 -16.80
N ARG A 45 8.72 3.76 -17.40
CA ARG A 45 8.11 2.89 -18.41
C ARG A 45 7.15 1.88 -17.77
N TRP A 46 7.59 1.18 -16.72
CA TRP A 46 6.73 0.24 -16.01
C TRP A 46 5.56 0.93 -15.30
N VAL A 47 5.74 2.15 -14.79
CA VAL A 47 4.65 2.93 -14.20
C VAL A 47 3.67 3.43 -15.27
N SER A 48 4.16 3.83 -16.45
CA SER A 48 3.32 4.15 -17.60
C SER A 48 2.55 2.93 -18.11
N ASP A 49 3.18 1.75 -18.11
CA ASP A 49 2.54 0.49 -18.48
C ASP A 49 1.45 0.11 -17.48
N ILE A 50 1.63 0.36 -16.17
CA ILE A 50 0.56 0.24 -15.17
C ILE A 50 -0.59 1.20 -15.48
N ILE A 51 -0.31 2.49 -15.70
CA ILE A 51 -1.35 3.50 -16.01
C ILE A 51 -2.12 3.12 -17.26
N SER A 52 -1.41 2.70 -18.30
CA SER A 52 -2.01 2.30 -19.58
C SER A 52 -2.75 0.97 -19.48
N SER A 53 -2.38 0.09 -18.55
CA SER A 53 -3.07 -1.19 -18.31
C SER A 53 -4.28 -1.09 -17.39
N THR A 54 -4.43 0.03 -16.66
CA THR A 54 -5.60 0.25 -15.78
C THR A 54 -6.76 0.95 -16.50
N VAL A 55 -6.58 1.33 -17.77
CA VAL A 55 -7.65 1.77 -18.66
C VAL A 55 -7.69 0.78 -19.82
N SER A 56 -8.63 -0.17 -19.81
CA SER A 56 -8.80 -1.08 -20.94
C SER A 56 -10.26 -1.20 -21.35
N PRO A 57 -10.60 -0.89 -22.62
CA PRO A 57 -11.81 -1.37 -23.27
C PRO A 57 -11.68 -2.81 -23.83
N SER A 58 -10.54 -3.49 -23.64
CA SER A 58 -10.34 -4.85 -24.18
C SER A 58 -9.22 -5.62 -23.44
N THR A 59 -9.59 -6.36 -22.41
CA THR A 59 -8.71 -7.30 -21.71
C THR A 59 -8.44 -8.56 -22.58
N PRO A 60 -7.17 -8.96 -22.81
CA PRO A 60 -6.81 -10.21 -23.50
C PRO A 60 -7.15 -11.47 -22.68
N SER A 61 -7.59 -12.54 -23.35
CA SER A 61 -8.25 -13.72 -22.74
C SER A 61 -7.41 -14.62 -21.83
N ASP A 62 -6.07 -14.46 -21.80
CA ASP A 62 -5.18 -15.50 -21.23
C ASP A 62 -4.29 -14.98 -20.09
N TRP A 63 -4.66 -13.85 -19.48
CA TRP A 63 -4.02 -13.31 -18.27
C TRP A 63 -4.84 -13.68 -17.02
N ASP A 64 -4.42 -14.73 -16.31
CA ASP A 64 -5.00 -15.12 -15.01
C ASP A 64 -4.09 -14.62 -13.87
N ALA A 65 -4.27 -13.35 -13.50
CA ALA A 65 -3.69 -12.77 -12.30
C ALA A 65 -4.70 -12.87 -11.17
N THR A 66 -4.59 -13.95 -10.38
CA THR A 66 -5.08 -14.09 -9.00
C THR A 66 -5.88 -12.89 -8.46
N GLU A 67 -7.20 -13.09 -8.49
CA GLU A 67 -8.30 -12.22 -8.08
C GLU A 67 -8.03 -11.36 -6.82
N ILE A 68 -8.07 -10.04 -7.01
CA ILE A 68 -9.09 -9.24 -6.32
C ILE A 68 -9.85 -8.48 -7.42
N ASP A 69 -10.48 -9.23 -8.34
CA ASP A 69 -11.46 -8.69 -9.30
C ASP A 69 -12.88 -8.95 -8.80
N LEU A 70 -13.09 -8.83 -7.48
CA LEU A 70 -14.44 -8.58 -7.02
C LEU A 70 -14.77 -7.16 -7.47
N PRO A 71 -15.93 -6.88 -8.06
CA PRO A 71 -16.40 -5.51 -8.17
C PRO A 71 -16.53 -4.92 -6.75
N ARG A 72 -16.33 -3.60 -6.61
CA ARG A 72 -16.68 -2.94 -5.34
C ARG A 72 -18.19 -3.15 -5.16
N SER A 73 -18.57 -3.84 -4.09
CA SER A 73 -19.97 -4.06 -3.73
C SER A 73 -20.34 -3.10 -2.61
N ASP A 74 -21.52 -2.53 -2.70
CA ASP A 74 -22.08 -1.63 -1.69
C ASP A 74 -22.38 -2.36 -0.37
N GLU A 75 -22.50 -3.69 -0.40
CA GLU A 75 -22.79 -4.54 0.75
C GLU A 75 -21.54 -5.02 1.50
N THR A 76 -20.35 -4.81 0.94
CA THR A 76 -19.09 -5.30 1.51
C THR A 76 -18.04 -4.22 1.61
N ILE A 77 -17.19 -4.30 2.63
CA ILE A 77 -16.03 -3.41 2.77
C ILE A 77 -14.73 -4.16 2.61
N ARG A 78 -13.71 -3.45 2.10
CA ARG A 78 -12.35 -3.96 1.93
C ARG A 78 -11.42 -3.31 2.94
N ILE A 79 -10.67 -4.15 3.65
CA ILE A 79 -9.72 -3.70 4.67
C ILE A 79 -8.34 -4.25 4.31
N ALA A 80 -7.30 -3.43 4.47
CA ALA A 80 -5.91 -3.85 4.32
C ALA A 80 -5.00 -3.32 5.42
N THR A 81 -3.82 -3.92 5.50
CA THR A 81 -2.67 -3.36 6.22
C THR A 81 -1.51 -3.21 5.25
N PHE A 82 -0.79 -2.09 5.33
CA PHE A 82 0.32 -1.77 4.46
C PHE A 82 1.48 -1.17 5.24
N ASN A 83 2.58 -1.91 5.34
CA ASN A 83 3.83 -1.33 5.83
C ASN A 83 4.52 -0.59 4.68
N ILE A 84 4.60 0.74 4.78
CA ILE A 84 5.28 1.59 3.81
C ILE A 84 6.63 1.98 4.41
N GLN A 85 7.69 1.30 3.96
CA GLN A 85 9.04 1.48 4.50
C GLN A 85 9.44 2.96 4.56
N VAL A 86 9.68 3.48 5.76
CA VAL A 86 10.06 4.87 6.03
C VAL A 86 9.10 5.85 5.31
N PHE A 87 7.83 5.80 5.67
CA PHE A 87 6.84 6.72 5.11
C PHE A 87 7.00 8.12 5.73
N GLY A 88 7.13 9.13 4.87
CA GLY A 88 7.47 10.50 5.24
C GLY A 88 7.87 11.35 4.03
N HIS A 89 8.33 12.58 4.28
CA HIS A 89 8.69 13.56 3.25
C HIS A 89 9.63 13.03 2.16
N SER A 90 10.69 12.31 2.52
CA SER A 90 11.64 11.78 1.53
C SER A 90 11.01 10.76 0.60
N LYS A 91 9.98 10.03 1.04
CA LYS A 91 9.17 9.16 0.19
C LYS A 91 8.24 9.99 -0.70
N MET A 92 7.64 11.04 -0.14
CA MET A 92 6.72 11.94 -0.85
C MET A 92 7.38 12.73 -1.97
N GLN A 93 8.68 13.01 -1.87
CA GLN A 93 9.45 13.73 -2.88
C GLN A 93 9.90 12.84 -4.06
N LYS A 94 9.71 11.51 -3.97
CA LYS A 94 10.08 10.63 -5.08
C LYS A 94 9.06 10.75 -6.21
N PRO A 95 9.49 10.95 -7.47
CA PRO A 95 8.58 10.98 -8.60
C PRO A 95 7.70 9.74 -8.64
N GLU A 96 6.41 9.93 -8.93
CA GLU A 96 5.39 8.88 -9.13
C GLU A 96 5.04 8.02 -7.89
N VAL A 97 5.92 7.95 -6.88
CA VAL A 97 5.71 7.13 -5.68
C VAL A 97 4.43 7.50 -4.92
N PRO A 98 4.14 8.78 -4.62
CA PRO A 98 2.90 9.16 -3.95
C PRO A 98 1.65 8.72 -4.73
N GLN A 99 1.67 8.84 -6.05
CA GLN A 99 0.54 8.47 -6.90
C GLN A 99 0.32 6.95 -6.90
N ILE A 100 1.39 6.15 -6.89
CA ILE A 100 1.31 4.70 -6.78
C ILE A 100 0.77 4.29 -5.40
N LEU A 101 1.29 4.86 -4.31
CA LEU A 101 0.81 4.59 -2.96
C LEU A 101 -0.68 4.96 -2.81
N ALA A 102 -1.10 6.09 -3.37
CA ALA A 102 -2.48 6.51 -3.38
C ALA A 102 -3.38 5.50 -4.11
N ARG A 103 -2.99 5.04 -5.29
CA ARG A 103 -3.75 4.04 -6.06
C ARG A 103 -3.90 2.71 -5.33
N ILE A 104 -2.86 2.27 -4.62
CA ILE A 104 -2.91 1.05 -3.80
C ILE A 104 -3.94 1.24 -2.67
N ILE A 105 -3.87 2.35 -1.94
CA ILE A 105 -4.79 2.63 -0.83
C ILE A 105 -6.24 2.77 -1.33
N GLN A 106 -6.44 3.38 -2.51
CA GLN A 106 -7.76 3.57 -3.13
C GLN A 106 -8.50 2.27 -3.51
N GLN A 107 -7.84 1.11 -3.43
CA GLN A 107 -8.47 -0.21 -3.62
C GLN A 107 -9.28 -0.68 -2.39
N PHE A 108 -9.13 0.00 -1.25
CA PHE A 108 -9.69 -0.43 0.04
C PHE A 108 -10.57 0.66 0.64
N ASP A 109 -11.49 0.27 1.52
CA ASP A 109 -12.31 1.22 2.27
C ASP A 109 -11.65 1.62 3.59
N VAL A 110 -10.77 0.77 4.14
CA VAL A 110 -9.90 1.09 5.29
C VAL A 110 -8.51 0.48 5.08
N VAL A 111 -7.44 1.26 5.28
CA VAL A 111 -6.05 0.78 5.24
C VAL A 111 -5.30 1.21 6.49
N ALA A 112 -4.78 0.23 7.24
CA ALA A 112 -3.82 0.47 8.32
C ALA A 112 -2.41 0.62 7.76
N VAL A 113 -1.81 1.80 7.89
CA VAL A 113 -0.45 2.12 7.43
C VAL A 113 0.53 2.13 8.60
N GLN A 114 1.70 1.54 8.37
CA GLN A 114 2.77 1.40 9.36
C GLN A 114 4.07 2.06 8.87
N GLU A 115 5.03 2.23 9.77
CA GLU A 115 6.36 2.83 9.51
C GLU A 115 6.35 4.31 9.08
N ILE A 116 5.39 5.09 9.58
CA ILE A 116 5.43 6.55 9.47
C ILE A 116 6.51 7.10 10.40
N ARG A 117 7.58 7.69 9.87
CA ARG A 117 8.74 8.15 10.67
C ARG A 117 8.92 9.67 10.73
N ALA A 118 8.22 10.44 9.90
CA ALA A 118 8.43 11.88 9.78
C ALA A 118 8.00 12.66 11.04
N LEU A 119 8.89 13.52 11.56
CA LEU A 119 8.61 14.37 12.73
C LEU A 119 7.52 15.39 12.44
N ASP A 120 7.65 16.06 11.30
CA ASP A 120 6.58 16.86 10.71
C ASP A 120 5.59 15.92 10.00
N GLN A 121 4.31 16.08 10.31
CA GLN A 121 3.21 15.27 9.80
C GLN A 121 2.49 15.95 8.63
N SER A 122 2.90 17.15 8.21
CA SER A 122 2.32 17.88 7.07
C SER A 122 2.34 17.07 5.76
N PHE A 123 3.29 16.14 5.60
CA PHE A 123 3.31 15.22 4.45
C PHE A 123 2.08 14.32 4.36
N LEU A 124 1.40 14.02 5.48
CA LEU A 124 0.17 13.23 5.48
C LEU A 124 -0.98 14.04 4.87
N ASP A 125 -1.04 15.35 5.10
CA ASP A 125 -2.01 16.23 4.47
C ASP A 125 -1.74 16.37 2.96
N GLU A 126 -0.47 16.48 2.57
CA GLU A 126 -0.06 16.45 1.16
C GLU A 126 -0.47 15.13 0.49
N PHE A 127 -0.23 14.01 1.17
CA PHE A 127 -0.62 12.70 0.67
C PHE A 127 -2.14 12.52 0.59
N LEU A 128 -2.88 13.04 1.57
CA LEU A 128 -4.35 13.02 1.57
C LEU A 128 -4.92 13.83 0.40
N LYS A 129 -4.30 14.96 0.02
CA LYS A 129 -4.67 15.70 -1.19
C LYS A 129 -4.50 14.86 -2.47
N ILE A 130 -3.45 14.04 -2.54
CA ILE A 130 -3.22 13.14 -3.67
C ILE A 130 -4.27 12.01 -3.68
N LEU A 131 -4.57 11.43 -2.52
CA LEU A 131 -5.64 10.43 -2.36
C LEU A 131 -7.01 10.96 -2.78
N ASN A 132 -7.29 12.24 -2.53
CA ASN A 132 -8.59 12.88 -2.76
C ASN A 132 -8.67 13.65 -4.09
N ALA A 133 -7.67 13.50 -4.97
CA ALA A 133 -7.64 14.18 -6.27
C ALA A 133 -8.65 13.61 -7.29
N GLY A 134 -9.18 12.41 -7.03
CA GLY A 134 -10.19 11.76 -7.86
C GLY A 134 -11.59 11.81 -7.24
N GLU A 135 -12.45 10.86 -7.64
CA GLU A 135 -13.84 10.80 -7.17
C GLU A 135 -13.96 10.31 -5.72
N GLN A 136 -13.04 9.46 -5.28
CA GLN A 136 -13.07 8.93 -3.92
C GLN A 136 -12.55 9.96 -2.92
N GLN A 137 -13.18 9.99 -1.74
CA GLN A 137 -12.78 10.85 -0.63
C GLN A 137 -12.29 10.00 0.54
N TYR A 138 -11.11 10.32 1.05
CA TYR A 138 -10.47 9.66 2.17
C TYR A 138 -10.26 10.63 3.34
N GLY A 139 -10.37 10.08 4.55
CA GLY A 139 -9.90 10.67 5.79
C GLY A 139 -8.67 9.94 6.30
N CYS A 140 -7.99 10.55 7.28
CA CYS A 140 -6.80 10.00 7.92
C CYS A 140 -6.91 10.10 9.44
N LEU A 141 -6.67 8.98 10.15
CA LEU A 141 -6.44 8.97 11.59
C LEU A 141 -4.98 8.65 11.84
N VAL A 142 -4.30 9.42 12.66
CA VAL A 142 -2.88 9.22 12.95
C VAL A 142 -2.68 9.00 14.43
N GLY A 143 -2.02 7.89 14.77
CA GLY A 143 -1.65 7.57 16.13
C GLY A 143 -0.43 8.37 16.61
N PRO A 144 -0.16 8.37 17.93
CA PRO A 144 1.01 9.01 18.50
C PRO A 144 2.33 8.40 18.01
N ARG A 145 3.43 9.18 18.06
CA ARG A 145 4.78 8.68 17.81
C ARG A 145 5.23 7.72 18.90
N GLN A 146 5.45 6.46 18.55
CA GLN A 146 5.85 5.37 19.45
C GLN A 146 7.27 4.88 19.15
N GLY A 147 7.96 4.37 20.18
CA GLY A 147 9.33 3.86 20.10
C GLY A 147 10.20 4.33 21.26
N ARG A 148 11.10 3.46 21.70
CA ARG A 148 11.97 3.70 22.88
C ARG A 148 13.20 4.55 22.57
N THR A 149 13.53 4.73 21.30
CA THR A 149 14.69 5.52 20.84
C THR A 149 14.24 6.83 20.19
N ALA A 150 15.19 7.64 19.74
CA ALA A 150 14.90 8.83 18.95
C ALA A 150 14.20 8.49 17.60
N SER A 151 14.41 7.27 17.08
CA SER A 151 13.75 6.78 15.87
C SER A 151 12.37 6.22 16.23
N LYS A 152 11.36 7.10 16.19
CA LYS A 152 9.96 6.75 16.46
C LYS A 152 9.17 6.51 15.18
N GLU A 153 8.12 5.70 15.31
CA GLU A 153 7.18 5.38 14.24
C GLU A 153 5.74 5.67 14.67
N GLN A 154 4.86 5.88 13.70
CA GLN A 154 3.42 6.04 13.89
C GLN A 154 2.67 5.00 13.05
N TYR A 155 1.46 4.71 13.52
CA TYR A 155 0.42 4.04 12.76
C TYR A 155 -0.56 5.09 12.24
N ALA A 156 -1.13 4.86 11.07
CA ALA A 156 -2.26 5.63 10.58
C ALA A 156 -3.34 4.73 9.98
N TYR A 157 -4.56 5.23 9.92
CA TYR A 157 -5.64 4.64 9.14
C TYR A 157 -6.07 5.62 8.06
N PHE A 158 -6.05 5.19 6.81
CA PHE A 158 -6.74 5.87 5.71
C PHE A 158 -8.08 5.18 5.49
N TYR A 159 -9.16 5.94 5.36
CA TYR A 159 -10.50 5.36 5.23
C TYR A 159 -11.36 6.16 4.25
N ASN A 160 -12.16 5.47 3.45
CA ASN A 160 -13.08 6.10 2.50
C ASN A 160 -14.27 6.71 3.25
N THR A 161 -14.38 8.04 3.23
CA THR A 161 -15.36 8.79 4.03
C THR A 161 -16.79 8.65 3.53
N ALA A 162 -17.00 8.21 2.28
CA ALA A 162 -18.33 7.92 1.75
C ALA A 162 -18.88 6.59 2.27
N ARG A 163 -18.02 5.70 2.80
CA ARG A 163 -18.41 4.34 3.24
C ARG A 163 -18.15 4.07 4.71
N ILE A 164 -17.26 4.84 5.33
CA ILE A 164 -16.76 4.60 6.68
C ILE A 164 -16.85 5.88 7.50
N THR A 165 -17.43 5.75 8.69
CA THR A 165 -17.35 6.76 9.74
C THR A 165 -16.49 6.27 10.90
N VAL A 166 -15.84 7.21 11.57
CA VAL A 166 -14.97 6.94 12.72
C VAL A 166 -15.69 7.34 13.99
N ASN A 167 -15.55 6.51 15.03
CA ASN A 167 -15.91 6.90 16.38
C ASN A 167 -14.65 7.26 17.17
N GLU A 168 -14.29 8.55 17.16
CA GLU A 168 -13.05 9.05 17.78
C GLU A 168 -12.98 8.75 19.29
N LYS A 169 -14.13 8.67 19.98
CA LYS A 169 -14.17 8.31 21.41
C LYS A 169 -13.61 6.93 21.71
N TRP A 170 -13.64 6.02 20.73
CA TRP A 170 -13.12 4.65 20.84
C TRP A 170 -11.87 4.42 19.98
N THR A 171 -11.19 5.49 19.60
CA THR A 171 -9.88 5.45 18.93
C THR A 171 -8.80 5.79 19.94
N TYR A 172 -7.89 4.85 20.23
CA TYR A 172 -6.91 4.98 21.31
C TYR A 172 -5.64 4.17 21.04
N THR A 173 -4.57 4.47 21.78
CA THR A 173 -3.38 3.62 21.81
C THR A 173 -3.47 2.71 23.03
N VAL A 174 -3.22 1.41 22.85
CA VAL A 174 -3.25 0.43 23.93
C VAL A 174 -2.26 0.82 25.02
N ILE A 175 -2.70 0.79 26.27
CA ILE A 175 -1.85 1.05 27.43
C ILE A 175 -0.99 -0.18 27.70
N ASP A 176 0.32 -0.06 27.45
CA ASP A 176 1.29 -1.12 27.73
C ASP A 176 1.87 -0.98 29.13
N LYS A 177 1.07 -1.36 30.14
CA LYS A 177 1.42 -1.23 31.57
C LYS A 177 2.76 -1.86 31.94
N TYR A 178 3.17 -2.92 31.24
CA TYR A 178 4.37 -3.71 31.56
C TYR A 178 5.53 -3.46 30.59
N ASP A 179 5.43 -2.45 29.74
CA ASP A 179 6.44 -2.07 28.72
C ASP A 179 6.97 -3.28 27.93
N LYS A 180 6.04 -4.11 27.41
CA LYS A 180 6.37 -5.31 26.61
C LYS A 180 6.39 -5.03 25.11
N LEU A 181 5.76 -3.96 24.67
CA LEU A 181 5.55 -3.61 23.27
C LEU A 181 6.39 -2.38 22.94
N HIS A 182 7.35 -2.54 22.02
CA HIS A 182 8.17 -1.41 21.56
C HIS A 182 7.31 -0.30 20.89
N ARG A 183 6.19 -0.71 20.30
CA ARG A 183 5.17 0.16 19.71
C ARG A 183 3.80 -0.39 20.09
N PRO A 184 3.15 0.17 21.13
CA PRO A 184 1.82 -0.27 21.51
C PRO A 184 0.82 -0.11 20.35
N PRO A 185 -0.14 -1.04 20.18
CA PRO A 185 -1.12 -0.97 19.12
C PRO A 185 -1.94 0.32 19.15
N TYR A 186 -2.15 0.90 17.97
CA TYR A 186 -3.15 1.94 17.76
C TYR A 186 -4.44 1.27 17.30
N VAL A 187 -5.56 1.60 17.95
CA VAL A 187 -6.88 1.01 17.73
C VAL A 187 -7.81 2.11 17.26
N ALA A 188 -8.54 1.87 16.17
CA ALA A 188 -9.60 2.75 15.69
C ALA A 188 -10.93 2.00 15.60
N HIS A 189 -12.02 2.68 15.95
CA HIS A 189 -13.37 2.15 15.86
C HIS A 189 -14.08 2.73 14.63
N PHE A 190 -14.45 1.85 13.69
CA PHE A 190 -15.13 2.22 12.45
C PHE A 190 -16.59 1.77 12.46
N ARG A 191 -17.42 2.47 11.70
CA ARG A 191 -18.79 2.06 11.35
C ARG A 191 -18.99 2.19 9.85
N THR A 192 -19.61 1.19 9.24
CA THR A 192 -20.02 1.26 7.84
C THR A 192 -21.19 2.21 7.70
N LEU A 193 -21.18 3.03 6.65
CA LEU A 193 -22.33 3.77 6.18
C LEU A 193 -23.14 2.82 5.29
N SER A 194 -24.40 2.62 5.62
CA SER A 194 -25.31 1.88 4.74
C SER A 194 -25.52 2.68 3.46
N PRO A 195 -25.56 2.02 2.28
CA PRO A 195 -26.03 2.66 1.06
C PRO A 195 -27.47 3.16 1.30
N SER A 196 -27.73 4.41 0.92
CA SER A 196 -29.08 5.01 0.97
C SER A 196 -30.00 4.42 -0.09
#